data_AF-S5MBG1-F1
#
_entry.id   AF-S5MBG1-F1
#
_cell.length_a   1.000
_cell.length_b   1.000
_cell.length_c   1.000
_cell.angle_alpha   90.00
_cell.angle_beta   90.00
_cell.angle_gamma   90.00
#
_symmetry.space_group_name_H-M   'P 1'
#
loop_
_entity.id
_entity.type
_entity.pdbx_description
1 polymer ?
#
loop_
_entity_poly.entity_id
_entity_poly.type
_entity_poly.pdbx_seq_one_letter_code
_entity_poly.pdbx_strand_id
1 'polypeptide(L)'
;MKKAIYQIVFISIMAFLYYFYSAWINELEKDKDNNTLYQIFSPFKLIILGMIFTIIYASIKNLMFSHFINLKKYRASLRDNILFEFDNTLNYLSALKVFIENNDNKNIKLKLKEFSSIKYAPVYLNDFMEQLSNSLLKEEKINYLVQPCEIIIKNIEYNFESEKSKKISNKNESFYEIKMVNNYYSLSSWQSINYFLSLENERENNNNKWKITGLYISRFSTSLYLSTLFTTILFVIIGLTLNFNNISLNNLFYGVYIFGMYIFSMLFYILLLFNFSRKHKIKVYWLQILTYFIFIFLIFLNIFLNIILFPHVNAGQHWYESTLIRFLLAGLYIILSTMLLAFVLSGILELFETKKVNVWNIINTFILPLIIYILSFTMYLFSIKEGNSNEIYLTNFTIIFIYWTFSAIFNKLLSK
;
A
#
# COMPACT_ATOMS: atom_id res chain seq x y z
N MET A 1 -7.05 -1.15 -0.85
CA MET A 1 -6.27 -0.66 0.31
C MET A 1 -6.88 -1.13 1.64
N LYS A 2 -8.18 -0.94 1.89
CA LYS A 2 -8.89 -1.41 3.11
C LYS A 2 -8.65 -2.88 3.51
N LYS A 3 -8.67 -3.82 2.56
CA LYS A 3 -8.39 -5.25 2.84
C LYS A 3 -7.01 -5.47 3.48
N ALA A 4 -5.98 -4.76 3.00
CA ALA A 4 -4.64 -4.84 3.55
C ALA A 4 -4.57 -4.22 4.96
N ILE A 5 -5.28 -3.10 5.18
CA ILE A 5 -5.40 -2.48 6.50
C ILE A 5 -6.00 -3.46 7.51
N TYR A 6 -7.15 -4.09 7.18
CA TYR A 6 -7.77 -5.09 8.04
C TYR A 6 -6.86 -6.30 8.29
N GLN A 7 -6.10 -6.76 7.28
CA GLN A 7 -5.14 -7.84 7.46
C GLN A 7 -4.03 -7.48 8.45
N ILE A 8 -3.44 -6.28 8.34
CA ILE A 8 -2.39 -5.80 9.25
C ILE A 8 -2.93 -5.67 10.67
N VAL A 9 -4.10 -5.03 10.83
CA VAL A 9 -4.78 -4.88 12.13
C VAL A 9 -5.04 -6.24 12.76
N PHE A 10 -5.63 -7.16 12.00
CA PHE A 10 -5.99 -8.48 12.51
C PHE A 10 -4.77 -9.31 12.91
N ILE A 11 -3.69 -9.31 12.11
CA ILE A 11 -2.43 -9.98 12.46
C ILE A 11 -1.85 -9.39 13.74
N SER A 12 -1.87 -8.07 13.88
CA SER A 12 -1.30 -7.37 15.05
C SER A 12 -2.09 -7.67 16.32
N ILE A 13 -3.42 -7.67 16.24
CA ILE A 13 -4.31 -8.06 17.35
C ILE A 13 -4.09 -9.52 17.73
N MET A 14 -4.04 -10.44 16.76
CA MET A 14 -3.84 -11.87 17.04
C MET A 14 -2.47 -12.14 17.66
N ALA A 15 -1.41 -11.49 17.18
CA ALA A 15 -0.08 -11.59 17.77
C ALA A 15 -0.08 -11.08 19.23
N PHE A 16 -0.70 -9.94 19.50
CA PHE A 16 -0.87 -9.43 20.86
C PHE A 16 -1.64 -10.42 21.75
N LEU A 17 -2.79 -10.93 21.30
CA LEU A 17 -3.60 -11.89 22.04
C LEU A 17 -2.83 -13.17 22.37
N TYR A 18 -1.97 -13.64 21.48
CA TYR A 18 -1.10 -14.80 21.76
C TYR A 18 -0.14 -14.54 22.93
N TYR A 19 0.56 -13.41 22.92
CA TYR A 19 1.49 -13.08 24.00
C TYR A 19 0.76 -12.78 25.32
N PHE A 20 -0.39 -12.11 25.24
CA PHE A 20 -1.25 -11.84 26.39
C PHE A 20 -1.77 -13.15 27.02
N TYR A 21 -2.30 -14.05 26.19
CA TYR A 21 -2.75 -15.38 26.61
C TYR A 21 -1.62 -16.24 27.16
N SER A 22 -0.44 -16.21 26.54
CA SER A 22 0.74 -16.92 27.04
C SER A 22 1.19 -16.40 28.40
N ALA A 23 1.11 -15.10 28.65
CA ALA A 23 1.49 -14.54 29.93
C ALA A 23 0.51 -14.94 31.04
N TRP A 24 -0.79 -14.97 30.73
CA TRP A 24 -1.82 -15.48 31.65
C TRP A 24 -1.61 -16.97 31.99
N ILE A 25 -1.36 -17.83 31.00
CA ILE A 25 -1.07 -19.25 31.22
C ILE A 25 0.15 -19.44 32.10
N ASN A 26 1.24 -18.71 31.83
CA ASN A 26 2.46 -18.83 32.61
C ASN A 26 2.28 -18.39 34.07
N GLU A 27 1.29 -17.55 34.37
CA GLU A 27 0.94 -17.18 35.74
C GLU A 27 0.16 -18.30 36.44
N LEU A 28 -0.77 -18.96 35.73
CA LEU A 28 -1.48 -20.15 36.23
C LEU A 28 -0.54 -21.31 36.58
N GLU A 29 0.63 -21.39 35.92
CA GLU A 29 1.66 -22.39 36.24
C GLU A 29 2.31 -22.16 37.61
N LYS A 30 2.41 -20.90 38.05
CA LYS A 30 3.05 -20.54 39.32
C LYS A 30 2.14 -20.76 40.52
N ASP A 31 0.82 -20.66 40.32
CA ASP A 31 -0.17 -20.97 41.34
C ASP A 31 -0.38 -22.49 41.45
N LYS A 32 0.13 -23.07 42.54
CA LYS A 32 0.03 -24.52 42.80
C LYS A 32 -1.42 -25.03 42.83
N ASP A 33 -2.38 -24.18 43.18
CA ASP A 33 -3.81 -24.51 43.24
C ASP A 33 -4.51 -24.47 41.87
N ASN A 34 -3.87 -23.88 40.84
CA ASN A 34 -4.45 -23.67 39.51
C ASN A 34 -3.92 -24.65 38.44
N ASN A 35 -3.25 -25.73 38.86
CA ASN A 35 -2.57 -26.69 37.97
C ASN A 35 -3.52 -27.35 36.94
N THR A 36 -4.78 -27.59 37.31
CA THR A 36 -5.81 -28.12 36.40
C THR A 36 -6.16 -27.13 35.28
N LEU A 37 -6.27 -25.83 35.59
CA LEU A 37 -6.55 -24.79 34.59
C LEU A 37 -5.37 -24.64 33.62
N TYR A 38 -4.14 -24.70 34.13
CA TYR A 38 -2.94 -24.71 33.29
C TYR A 38 -2.94 -25.87 32.29
N GLN A 39 -3.22 -27.10 32.75
CA GLN A 39 -3.23 -28.28 31.88
C GLN A 39 -4.31 -28.21 30.78
N ILE A 40 -5.48 -27.63 31.09
CA ILE A 40 -6.57 -27.47 30.11
C ILE A 40 -6.22 -26.38 29.08
N PHE A 41 -5.66 -25.25 29.51
CA PHE A 41 -5.48 -24.08 28.66
C PHE A 41 -4.13 -24.03 27.92
N SER A 42 -3.07 -24.66 28.46
CA SER A 42 -1.74 -24.72 27.83
C SER A 42 -1.75 -25.21 26.37
N PRO A 43 -2.49 -26.29 25.99
CA PRO A 43 -2.54 -26.76 24.61
C PRO A 43 -3.08 -25.74 23.60
N PHE A 44 -3.98 -24.84 24.02
CA PHE A 44 -4.54 -23.81 23.14
C PHE A 44 -3.52 -22.77 22.70
N LYS A 45 -2.41 -22.59 23.44
CA LYS A 45 -1.29 -21.72 23.03
C LYS A 45 -0.74 -22.13 21.66
N LEU A 46 -0.56 -23.43 21.44
CA LEU A 46 -0.09 -23.99 20.16
C LEU A 46 -1.12 -23.83 19.04
N ILE A 47 -2.42 -23.98 19.36
CA ILE A 47 -3.51 -23.81 18.39
C ILE A 47 -3.58 -22.34 17.92
N ILE A 48 -3.51 -21.39 18.85
CA ILE A 48 -3.50 -19.95 18.54
C ILE A 48 -2.28 -19.60 17.70
N LEU A 49 -1.10 -20.12 18.06
CA LEU A 49 0.13 -19.93 17.30
C LEU A 49 0.02 -20.49 15.87
N GLY A 50 -0.54 -21.69 15.70
CA GLY A 50 -0.79 -22.30 14.40
C GLY A 50 -1.75 -21.49 13.52
N MET A 51 -2.82 -20.92 14.11
CA MET A 51 -3.72 -20.00 13.41
C MET A 51 -2.99 -18.74 12.95
N ILE A 52 -2.18 -18.13 13.83
CA ILE A 52 -1.37 -16.95 13.50
C ILE A 52 -0.42 -17.24 12.34
N PHE A 53 0.30 -18.37 12.38
CA PHE A 53 1.21 -18.75 11.29
C PHE A 53 0.47 -18.97 9.97
N THR A 54 -0.73 -19.55 9.99
CA THR A 54 -1.53 -19.75 8.78
C THR A 54 -1.94 -18.42 8.14
N ILE A 55 -2.36 -17.45 8.97
CA ILE A 55 -2.77 -16.11 8.52
C ILE A 55 -1.57 -15.30 8.02
N ILE A 56 -0.45 -15.34 8.77
CA ILE A 56 0.80 -14.66 8.39
C ILE A 56 1.32 -15.26 7.08
N TYR A 57 1.36 -16.58 6.96
CA TYR A 57 1.79 -17.25 5.74
C TYR A 57 0.93 -16.85 4.54
N ALA A 58 -0.40 -16.85 4.67
CA ALA A 58 -1.30 -16.41 3.60
C ALA A 58 -1.08 -14.94 3.23
N SER A 59 -0.83 -14.07 4.22
CA SER A 59 -0.61 -12.63 4.01
C SER A 59 0.75 -12.34 3.36
N ILE A 60 1.83 -12.95 3.85
CA ILE A 60 3.16 -12.93 3.22
C ILE A 60 3.05 -13.48 1.80
N LYS A 61 2.32 -14.58 1.61
CA LYS A 61 2.17 -15.20 0.30
C LYS A 61 1.53 -14.25 -0.71
N ASN A 62 0.46 -13.56 -0.31
CA ASN A 62 -0.23 -12.61 -1.19
C ASN A 62 0.59 -11.34 -1.46
N LEU A 63 1.25 -10.78 -0.43
CA LEU A 63 1.99 -9.53 -0.56
C LEU A 63 3.33 -9.71 -1.29
N MET A 64 4.13 -10.71 -0.89
CA MET A 64 5.49 -10.91 -1.42
C MET A 64 5.49 -11.73 -2.71
N PHE A 65 4.70 -12.80 -2.82
CA PHE A 65 4.79 -13.66 -4.02
C PHE A 65 4.09 -13.10 -5.25
N SER A 66 3.22 -12.09 -5.15
CA SER A 66 2.64 -11.48 -6.36
C SER A 66 3.74 -10.95 -7.30
N HIS A 67 4.77 -10.31 -6.74
CA HIS A 67 5.91 -9.82 -7.51
C HIS A 67 6.78 -10.97 -8.03
N PHE A 68 7.09 -11.98 -7.21
CA PHE A 68 7.84 -13.16 -7.64
C PHE A 68 7.13 -13.99 -8.71
N ILE A 69 5.80 -14.14 -8.61
CA ILE A 69 4.97 -14.82 -9.61
C ILE A 69 5.04 -14.07 -10.93
N ASN A 70 4.90 -12.74 -10.92
CA ASN A 70 4.98 -11.92 -12.13
C ASN A 70 6.40 -11.98 -12.74
N LEU A 71 7.43 -11.99 -11.92
CA LEU A 71 8.83 -12.12 -12.35
C LEU A 71 9.08 -13.50 -12.97
N LYS A 72 8.55 -14.58 -12.37
CA LYS A 72 8.60 -15.93 -12.92
C LYS A 72 7.86 -16.03 -14.25
N LYS A 73 6.66 -15.45 -14.35
CA LYS A 73 5.88 -15.41 -15.61
C LYS A 73 6.63 -14.65 -16.71
N TYR A 74 7.18 -13.48 -16.39
CA TYR A 74 7.98 -12.71 -17.34
C TYR A 74 9.22 -13.49 -17.80
N ARG A 75 9.96 -14.14 -16.89
CA ARG A 75 11.10 -15.00 -17.25
C ARG A 75 10.71 -16.18 -18.14
N ALA A 76 9.54 -16.78 -17.93
CA ALA A 76 9.03 -17.81 -18.84
C ALA A 76 8.79 -17.23 -20.24
N SER A 77 8.09 -16.07 -20.34
CA SER A 77 7.84 -15.42 -21.64
C SER A 77 9.10 -14.97 -22.39
N LEU A 78 10.20 -14.66 -21.70
CA LEU A 78 11.49 -14.35 -22.35
C LEU A 78 12.03 -15.52 -23.19
N ARG A 79 11.76 -16.77 -22.76
CA ARG A 79 12.19 -17.98 -23.47
C ARG A 79 11.31 -18.29 -24.68
N ASP A 80 10.05 -17.85 -24.65
CA ASP A 80 9.00 -18.28 -25.58
C ASP A 80 8.72 -17.26 -26.71
N ASN A 81 9.73 -16.52 -27.20
CA ASN A 81 9.63 -15.56 -28.32
C ASN A 81 9.06 -14.15 -28.01
N ILE A 82 9.37 -13.56 -26.85
CA ILE A 82 8.83 -12.23 -26.45
C ILE A 82 8.94 -11.12 -27.51
N LEU A 83 10.04 -11.07 -28.29
CA LEU A 83 10.25 -10.05 -29.33
C LEU A 83 9.23 -10.17 -30.46
N PHE A 84 8.90 -11.40 -30.87
CA PHE A 84 7.87 -11.63 -31.88
C PHE A 84 6.48 -11.23 -31.36
N GLU A 85 6.22 -11.43 -30.07
CA GLU A 85 4.95 -11.01 -29.45
C GLU A 85 4.81 -9.48 -29.37
N PHE A 86 5.91 -8.75 -29.18
CA PHE A 86 5.94 -7.29 -29.30
C PHE A 86 5.55 -6.84 -30.72
N ASP A 87 6.21 -7.39 -31.75
CA ASP A 87 5.93 -7.05 -33.15
C ASP A 87 4.47 -7.36 -33.53
N ASN A 88 3.95 -8.53 -33.13
CA ASN A 88 2.55 -8.90 -33.33
C ASN A 88 1.59 -7.88 -32.70
N THR A 89 1.91 -7.42 -31.48
CA THR A 89 1.08 -6.45 -30.76
C THR A 89 1.15 -5.06 -31.40
N LEU A 90 2.32 -4.64 -31.86
CA LEU A 90 2.50 -3.36 -32.56
C LEU A 90 1.75 -3.35 -33.89
N ASN A 91 1.84 -4.43 -34.68
CA ASN A 91 1.09 -4.56 -35.93
C ASN A 91 -0.42 -4.54 -35.69
N TYR A 92 -0.88 -5.25 -34.66
CA TYR A 92 -2.27 -5.24 -34.22
C TYR A 92 -2.75 -3.82 -33.87
N LEU A 93 -1.99 -3.09 -33.04
CA LEU A 93 -2.34 -1.76 -32.59
C LEU A 93 -2.31 -0.72 -33.70
N SER A 94 -1.34 -0.77 -34.60
CA SER A 94 -1.26 0.10 -35.76
C SER A 94 -2.52 -0.04 -36.63
N ALA A 95 -2.95 -1.28 -36.91
CA ALA A 95 -4.19 -1.53 -37.64
C ALA A 95 -5.43 -1.03 -36.86
N LEU A 96 -5.50 -1.29 -35.56
CA LEU A 96 -6.60 -0.84 -34.70
C LEU A 96 -6.72 0.69 -34.69
N LYS A 97 -5.58 1.40 -34.61
CA LYS A 97 -5.52 2.86 -34.65
C LYS A 97 -6.15 3.42 -35.92
N VAL A 98 -5.78 2.88 -37.09
CA VAL A 98 -6.37 3.31 -38.38
C VAL A 98 -7.88 3.12 -38.39
N PHE A 99 -8.39 2.02 -37.83
CA PHE A 99 -9.84 1.81 -37.77
C PHE A 99 -10.54 2.76 -36.80
N ILE A 100 -9.90 3.11 -35.66
CA ILE A 100 -10.43 4.10 -34.72
C ILE A 100 -10.46 5.50 -35.36
N GLU A 101 -9.40 5.89 -36.08
CA GLU A 101 -9.33 7.18 -36.81
C GLU A 101 -10.42 7.28 -37.87
N ASN A 102 -10.65 6.19 -38.61
CA ASN A 102 -11.69 6.09 -39.64
C ASN A 102 -13.09 5.83 -39.07
N ASN A 103 -13.23 5.70 -37.74
CA ASN A 103 -14.48 5.41 -37.04
C ASN A 103 -15.20 4.14 -37.58
N ASP A 104 -14.42 3.14 -38.01
CA ASP A 104 -14.91 1.89 -38.62
C ASP A 104 -15.27 0.85 -37.56
N ASN A 105 -16.46 1.01 -36.98
CA ASN A 105 -16.96 0.15 -35.91
C ASN A 105 -16.98 -1.35 -36.24
N LYS A 106 -17.10 -1.72 -37.52
CA LYS A 106 -17.15 -3.14 -37.93
C LYS A 106 -15.76 -3.77 -37.81
N ASN A 107 -14.74 -3.11 -38.36
CA ASN A 107 -13.37 -3.61 -38.30
C ASN A 107 -12.80 -3.55 -36.88
N ILE A 108 -13.23 -2.58 -36.06
CA ILE A 108 -12.84 -2.51 -34.64
C ILE A 108 -13.40 -3.71 -33.85
N LYS A 109 -14.66 -4.10 -34.07
CA LYS A 109 -15.24 -5.29 -33.43
C LYS A 109 -14.50 -6.57 -33.81
N LEU A 110 -14.05 -6.68 -35.06
CA LEU A 110 -13.21 -7.80 -35.50
C LEU A 110 -11.86 -7.81 -34.77
N LYS A 111 -11.19 -6.66 -34.68
CA LYS A 111 -9.93 -6.52 -33.93
C LYS A 111 -10.10 -6.86 -32.44
N LEU A 112 -11.20 -6.42 -31.81
CA LEU A 112 -11.52 -6.79 -30.43
C LEU A 112 -11.60 -8.30 -30.21
N LYS A 113 -12.13 -9.06 -31.19
CA LYS A 113 -12.15 -10.52 -31.13
C LYS A 113 -10.74 -11.11 -31.27
N GLU A 114 -9.93 -10.56 -32.17
CA GLU A 114 -8.53 -10.97 -32.37
C GLU A 114 -7.66 -10.71 -31.14
N PHE A 115 -8.02 -9.77 -30.28
CA PHE A 115 -7.28 -9.45 -29.05
C PHE A 115 -7.03 -10.67 -28.15
N SER A 116 -7.96 -11.64 -28.13
CA SER A 116 -7.81 -12.89 -27.38
C SER A 116 -6.58 -13.72 -27.78
N SER A 117 -6.04 -13.49 -28.98
CA SER A 117 -4.83 -14.15 -29.49
C SER A 117 -3.53 -13.40 -29.19
N ILE A 118 -3.61 -12.15 -28.73
CA ILE A 118 -2.45 -11.32 -28.40
C ILE A 118 -1.85 -11.80 -27.07
N LYS A 119 -0.63 -12.34 -27.10
CA LYS A 119 0.04 -12.81 -25.87
C LYS A 119 0.69 -11.67 -25.10
N TYR A 120 1.23 -10.67 -25.79
CA TYR A 120 1.80 -9.49 -25.15
C TYR A 120 0.71 -8.45 -24.85
N ALA A 121 0.11 -8.54 -23.66
CA ALA A 121 -1.02 -7.70 -23.26
C ALA A 121 -0.74 -7.00 -21.92
N PRO A 122 0.00 -5.86 -21.93
CA PRO A 122 0.27 -5.09 -20.71
C PRO A 122 -1.05 -4.59 -20.10
N VAL A 123 -1.05 -4.31 -18.79
CA VAL A 123 -2.29 -3.94 -18.08
C VAL A 123 -2.99 -2.72 -18.70
N TYR A 124 -2.24 -1.73 -19.16
CA TYR A 124 -2.82 -0.55 -19.82
C TYR A 124 -3.46 -0.86 -21.18
N LEU A 125 -3.00 -1.89 -21.89
CA LEU A 125 -3.65 -2.36 -23.13
C LEU A 125 -4.96 -3.09 -22.82
N ASN A 126 -4.98 -3.95 -21.80
CA ASN A 126 -6.21 -4.61 -21.37
C ASN A 126 -7.30 -3.60 -20.97
N ASP A 127 -6.93 -2.57 -20.19
CA ASP A 127 -7.85 -1.49 -19.81
C ASP A 127 -8.36 -0.71 -21.04
N PHE A 128 -7.48 -0.41 -22.01
CA PHE A 128 -7.88 0.26 -23.27
C PHE A 128 -8.90 -0.56 -24.06
N MET A 129 -8.69 -1.87 -24.16
CA MET A 129 -9.59 -2.76 -24.88
C MET A 129 -10.96 -2.88 -24.20
N GLU A 130 -10.99 -2.89 -22.87
CA GLU A 130 -12.24 -2.84 -22.10
C GLU A 130 -12.99 -1.52 -22.31
N GLN A 131 -12.28 -0.38 -22.29
CA GLN A 131 -12.89 0.93 -22.57
C GLN A 131 -13.43 1.02 -23.99
N LEU A 132 -12.65 0.57 -24.98
CA LEU A 132 -13.06 0.52 -26.37
C LEU A 132 -14.31 -0.35 -26.55
N SER A 133 -14.33 -1.55 -25.96
CA SER A 133 -15.50 -2.43 -25.97
C SER A 133 -16.73 -1.75 -25.36
N ASN A 134 -16.57 -1.11 -24.21
CA ASN A 134 -17.66 -0.42 -23.52
C ASN A 134 -18.22 0.77 -24.32
N SER A 135 -17.36 1.58 -24.95
CA SER A 135 -17.81 2.68 -25.80
C SER A 135 -18.49 2.19 -27.07
N LEU A 136 -18.02 1.09 -27.69
CA LEU A 136 -18.71 0.48 -28.84
C LEU A 136 -20.09 -0.09 -28.47
N LEU A 137 -20.22 -0.70 -27.29
CA LEU A 137 -21.50 -1.22 -26.79
C LEU A 137 -22.50 -0.10 -26.50
N LYS A 138 -22.02 1.09 -26.14
CA LYS A 138 -22.83 2.29 -25.91
C LYS A 138 -23.01 3.15 -27.15
N GLU A 139 -22.45 2.73 -28.28
CA GLU A 139 -22.47 3.48 -29.55
C GLU A 139 -21.90 4.91 -29.42
N GLU A 140 -20.95 5.11 -28.51
CA GLU A 140 -20.26 6.38 -28.32
C GLU A 140 -19.24 6.62 -29.45
N LYS A 141 -18.99 7.89 -29.79
CA LYS A 141 -17.88 8.25 -30.69
C LYS A 141 -16.55 7.85 -30.03
N ILE A 142 -15.68 7.19 -30.78
CA ILE A 142 -14.42 6.60 -30.26
C ILE A 142 -13.16 7.36 -30.69
N ASN A 143 -13.26 8.44 -31.46
CA ASN A 143 -12.09 9.21 -31.92
C ASN A 143 -11.20 9.72 -30.77
N TYR A 144 -11.76 9.93 -29.58
CA TYR A 144 -11.01 10.29 -28.37
C TYR A 144 -10.00 9.21 -27.93
N LEU A 145 -10.10 7.99 -28.45
CA LEU A 145 -9.21 6.86 -28.16
C LEU A 145 -7.96 6.81 -29.07
N VAL A 146 -7.86 7.66 -30.08
CA VAL A 146 -6.70 7.69 -31.01
C VAL A 146 -5.41 8.05 -30.26
N GLN A 147 -5.40 9.15 -29.51
CA GLN A 147 -4.22 9.59 -28.76
C GLN A 147 -3.79 8.56 -27.70
N PRO A 148 -4.70 7.98 -26.88
CA PRO A 148 -4.36 6.86 -26.02
C PRO A 148 -3.73 5.67 -26.76
N CYS A 149 -4.27 5.31 -27.94
CA CYS A 149 -3.73 4.22 -28.76
C CYS A 149 -2.28 4.52 -29.21
N GLU A 150 -1.97 5.74 -29.63
CA GLU A 150 -0.61 6.16 -29.99
C GLU A 150 0.37 6.04 -28.82
N ILE A 151 -0.06 6.41 -27.62
CA ILE A 151 0.79 6.32 -26.43
C ILE A 151 1.06 4.86 -26.07
N ILE A 152 0.06 3.99 -26.21
CA ILE A 152 0.24 2.54 -26.03
C ILE A 152 1.29 2.04 -27.03
N ILE A 153 1.19 2.39 -28.32
CA ILE A 153 2.17 2.01 -29.33
C ILE A 153 3.58 2.47 -28.92
N LYS A 154 3.78 3.76 -28.61
CA LYS A 154 5.07 4.31 -28.18
C LYS A 154 5.64 3.63 -26.94
N ASN A 155 4.79 3.30 -25.96
CA ASN A 155 5.22 2.59 -24.75
C ASN A 155 5.71 1.16 -25.06
N ILE A 156 5.02 0.47 -25.98
CA ILE A 156 5.38 -0.88 -26.43
C ILE A 156 6.65 -0.86 -27.27
N GLU A 157 6.81 0.10 -28.18
CA GLU A 157 8.04 0.32 -28.95
C GLU A 157 9.25 0.58 -28.03
N TYR A 158 9.07 1.41 -27.00
CA TYR A 158 10.13 1.65 -26.01
C TYR A 158 10.55 0.36 -25.28
N ASN A 159 9.59 -0.49 -24.91
CA ASN A 159 9.90 -1.77 -24.26
C ASN A 159 10.56 -2.75 -25.24
N PHE A 160 10.11 -2.79 -26.50
CA PHE A 160 10.69 -3.60 -27.55
C PHE A 160 12.16 -3.25 -27.81
N GLU A 161 12.48 -1.96 -28.01
CA GLU A 161 13.85 -1.52 -28.24
C GLU A 161 14.75 -1.73 -27.01
N SER A 162 14.20 -1.57 -25.80
CA SER A 162 14.89 -1.90 -24.57
C SER A 162 15.21 -3.41 -24.47
N GLU A 163 14.30 -4.30 -24.84
CA GLU A 163 14.54 -5.75 -24.85
C GLU A 163 15.52 -6.18 -25.93
N LYS A 164 15.36 -5.61 -27.13
CA LYS A 164 16.22 -5.87 -28.27
C LYS A 164 17.66 -5.47 -27.98
N SER A 165 17.88 -4.26 -27.44
CA SER A 165 19.20 -3.79 -27.05
C SER A 165 19.84 -4.63 -25.94
N LYS A 166 19.06 -5.10 -24.96
CA LYS A 166 19.56 -6.03 -23.93
C LYS A 166 20.01 -7.37 -24.52
N LYS A 167 19.20 -7.97 -25.40
CA LYS A 167 19.54 -9.24 -26.06
C LYS A 167 20.78 -9.11 -26.96
N ILE A 168 20.96 -7.98 -27.62
CA ILE A 168 22.14 -7.72 -28.47
C ILE A 168 23.39 -7.45 -27.62
N SER A 169 23.27 -6.67 -26.56
CA SER A 169 24.42 -6.18 -25.79
C SER A 169 24.96 -7.17 -24.76
N ASN A 170 24.23 -8.25 -24.43
CA ASN A 170 24.54 -9.20 -23.35
C ASN A 170 24.85 -8.55 -21.98
N LYS A 171 24.54 -7.26 -21.80
CA LYS A 171 24.74 -6.56 -20.53
C LYS A 171 23.62 -6.94 -19.58
N ASN A 172 24.02 -7.60 -18.49
CA ASN A 172 23.13 -7.83 -17.36
C ASN A 172 22.93 -6.51 -16.60
N GLU A 173 21.96 -5.70 -17.04
CA GLU A 173 21.47 -4.59 -16.23
C GLU A 173 20.79 -5.14 -14.96
N SER A 174 21.40 -4.87 -13.81
CA SER A 174 20.79 -5.13 -12.51
C SER A 174 19.41 -4.45 -12.45
N PHE A 175 18.40 -5.15 -11.96
CA PHE A 175 17.00 -4.68 -11.83
C PHE A 175 16.21 -4.49 -13.14
N TYR A 176 16.76 -4.82 -14.31
CA TYR A 176 16.04 -4.72 -15.58
C TYR A 176 14.74 -5.53 -15.61
N GLU A 177 14.80 -6.78 -15.13
CA GLU A 177 13.61 -7.65 -15.13
C GLU A 177 12.51 -7.08 -14.24
N ILE A 178 12.88 -6.46 -13.12
CA ILE A 178 11.93 -5.80 -12.21
C ILE A 178 11.30 -4.58 -12.89
N LYS A 179 12.08 -3.80 -13.64
CA LYS A 179 11.58 -2.69 -14.45
C LYS A 179 10.57 -3.18 -15.49
N MET A 180 10.87 -4.26 -16.21
CA MET A 180 9.98 -4.81 -17.23
C MET A 180 8.72 -5.44 -16.66
N VAL A 181 8.83 -6.19 -15.57
CA VAL A 181 7.68 -6.71 -14.82
C VAL A 181 6.77 -5.58 -14.37
N ASN A 182 7.33 -4.46 -13.89
CA ASN A 182 6.54 -3.29 -13.50
C ASN A 182 5.83 -2.67 -14.70
N ASN A 183 6.53 -2.46 -15.82
CA ASN A 183 5.94 -1.93 -17.05
C ASN A 183 4.81 -2.82 -17.59
N TYR A 184 4.95 -4.13 -17.46
CA TYR A 184 4.02 -5.09 -18.04
C TYR A 184 2.79 -5.35 -17.16
N TYR A 185 2.98 -5.51 -15.85
CA TYR A 185 1.94 -5.97 -14.92
C TYR A 185 1.41 -4.92 -13.94
N SER A 186 1.97 -3.71 -13.89
CA SER A 186 1.57 -2.72 -12.90
C SER A 186 0.70 -1.60 -13.46
N LEU A 187 -0.42 -1.33 -12.78
CA LEU A 187 -1.24 -0.13 -13.00
C LEU A 187 -0.51 1.16 -12.61
N SER A 188 0.42 1.08 -11.66
CA SER A 188 1.24 2.21 -11.22
C SER A 188 2.53 2.36 -12.02
N SER A 189 2.69 1.58 -13.09
CA SER A 189 3.81 1.78 -14.01
C SER A 189 3.71 3.16 -14.63
N TRP A 190 4.87 3.72 -14.89
CA TRP A 190 5.01 5.02 -15.50
C TRP A 190 4.38 5.09 -16.91
N GLN A 191 4.38 3.97 -17.64
CA GLN A 191 3.70 3.81 -18.93
C GLN A 191 2.19 3.75 -18.77
N SER A 192 1.69 3.04 -17.76
CA SER A 192 0.26 2.98 -17.42
C SER A 192 -0.26 4.37 -17.04
N ILE A 193 0.49 5.13 -16.24
CA ILE A 193 0.15 6.50 -15.86
C ILE A 193 0.09 7.41 -17.10
N ASN A 194 1.06 7.31 -18.01
CA ASN A 194 1.06 8.09 -19.26
C ASN A 194 -0.18 7.79 -20.12
N TYR A 195 -0.57 6.52 -20.19
CA TYR A 195 -1.81 6.11 -20.84
C TYR A 195 -3.05 6.73 -20.17
N PHE A 196 -3.19 6.62 -18.84
CA PHE A 196 -4.35 7.18 -18.13
C PHE A 196 -4.45 8.70 -18.26
N LEU A 197 -3.32 9.42 -18.32
CA LEU A 197 -3.28 10.86 -18.58
C LEU A 197 -3.84 11.24 -19.95
N SER A 198 -3.55 10.45 -20.99
CA SER A 198 -4.09 10.74 -22.33
C SER A 198 -5.60 10.57 -22.43
N LEU A 199 -6.16 9.63 -21.69
CA LEU A 199 -7.61 9.50 -21.56
C LEU A 199 -8.25 10.69 -20.86
N GLU A 200 -7.52 11.35 -19.96
CA GLU A 200 -8.03 12.51 -19.23
C GLU A 200 -7.95 13.80 -20.04
N ASN A 201 -6.87 14.02 -20.79
CA ASN A 201 -6.70 15.23 -21.61
C ASN A 201 -7.87 15.43 -22.58
N GLU A 202 -8.49 14.34 -23.04
CA GLU A 202 -9.65 14.36 -23.94
C GLU A 202 -11.01 14.51 -23.22
N ARG A 203 -11.08 14.26 -21.90
CA ARG A 203 -12.35 14.18 -21.14
C ARG A 203 -12.55 15.25 -20.07
N GLU A 204 -11.55 16.11 -19.80
CA GLU A 204 -11.52 17.19 -18.79
C GLU A 204 -12.34 16.90 -17.51
N ASN A 205 -12.24 15.67 -16.97
CA ASN A 205 -13.08 15.25 -15.84
C ASN A 205 -12.30 15.36 -14.53
N ASN A 206 -12.72 16.23 -13.61
CA ASN A 206 -12.00 16.45 -12.34
C ASN A 206 -11.79 15.17 -11.50
N ASN A 207 -12.67 14.17 -11.60
CA ASN A 207 -12.52 12.89 -10.90
C ASN A 207 -11.35 12.06 -11.45
N ASN A 208 -11.00 12.23 -12.73
CA ASN A 208 -9.86 11.56 -13.32
C ASN A 208 -8.53 12.09 -12.74
N LYS A 209 -8.47 13.38 -12.34
CA LYS A 209 -7.28 13.99 -11.73
C LYS A 209 -6.90 13.29 -10.43
N TRP A 210 -7.89 12.97 -9.60
CA TRP A 210 -7.70 12.26 -8.34
C TRP A 210 -7.25 10.81 -8.56
N LYS A 211 -7.84 10.10 -9.53
CA LYS A 211 -7.45 8.75 -9.91
C LYS A 211 -6.00 8.71 -10.42
N ILE A 212 -5.63 9.64 -11.31
CA ILE A 212 -4.26 9.75 -11.84
C ILE A 212 -3.27 10.14 -10.73
N THR A 213 -3.69 11.02 -9.83
CA THR A 213 -2.87 11.37 -8.66
C THR A 213 -2.67 10.18 -7.72
N GLY A 214 -3.71 9.37 -7.50
CA GLY A 214 -3.62 8.11 -6.76
C GLY A 214 -2.61 7.15 -7.38
N LEU A 215 -2.53 7.09 -8.72
CA LEU A 215 -1.52 6.30 -9.42
C LEU A 215 -0.10 6.84 -9.20
N TYR A 216 0.13 8.17 -9.24
CA TYR A 216 1.43 8.73 -8.88
C TYR A 216 1.85 8.30 -7.47
N ILE A 217 0.92 8.42 -6.52
CA ILE A 217 1.19 8.22 -5.09
C ILE A 217 1.35 6.76 -4.73
N SER A 218 0.74 5.84 -5.47
CA SER A 218 1.03 4.41 -5.30
C SER A 218 2.52 4.08 -5.49
N ARG A 219 3.27 4.91 -6.26
CA ARG A 219 4.73 4.80 -6.40
C ARG A 219 5.52 5.35 -5.22
N PHE A 220 4.89 6.06 -4.27
CA PHE A 220 5.52 6.50 -3.03
C PHE A 220 6.12 5.32 -2.25
N SER A 221 5.52 4.13 -2.37
CA SER A 221 6.06 2.88 -1.80
C SER A 221 7.53 2.61 -2.20
N THR A 222 7.92 2.90 -3.44
CA THR A 222 9.31 2.74 -3.88
C THR A 222 10.25 3.74 -3.22
N SER A 223 9.81 4.98 -3.06
CA SER A 223 10.57 6.02 -2.35
C SER A 223 10.70 5.70 -0.87
N LEU A 224 9.63 5.17 -0.27
CA LEU A 224 9.61 4.77 1.13
C LEU A 224 10.54 3.59 1.39
N TYR A 225 10.61 2.61 0.48
CA TYR A 225 11.58 1.52 0.59
C TYR A 225 13.03 2.03 0.53
N LEU A 226 13.33 2.89 -0.44
CA LEU A 226 14.66 3.50 -0.57
C LEU A 226 15.02 4.36 0.64
N SER A 227 14.07 5.16 1.14
CA SER A 227 14.29 5.99 2.32
C SER A 227 14.53 5.13 3.55
N THR A 228 13.75 4.06 3.74
CA THR A 228 13.94 3.12 4.87
C THR A 228 15.35 2.55 4.89
N LEU A 229 15.85 2.08 3.73
CA LEU A 229 17.23 1.57 3.66
C LEU A 229 18.25 2.66 3.97
N PHE A 230 18.10 3.83 3.35
CA PHE A 230 19.03 4.94 3.53
C PHE A 230 19.06 5.44 4.98
N THR A 231 17.90 5.64 5.60
CA THR A 231 17.80 6.08 7.00
C THR A 231 18.29 5.02 7.96
N THR A 232 18.03 3.74 7.69
CA THR A 232 18.54 2.65 8.55
C THR A 232 20.06 2.68 8.57
N ILE A 233 20.71 2.75 7.41
CA ILE A 233 22.17 2.82 7.32
C ILE A 233 22.70 4.06 8.05
N LEU A 234 22.10 5.22 7.78
CA LEU A 234 22.51 6.48 8.38
C LEU A 234 22.38 6.46 9.92
N PHE A 235 21.25 5.98 10.46
CA PHE A 235 21.03 5.93 11.90
C PHE A 235 21.79 4.81 12.59
N VAL A 236 22.13 3.72 11.91
CA VAL A 236 23.08 2.71 12.44
C VAL A 236 24.44 3.37 12.64
N ILE A 237 24.94 4.12 11.67
CA ILE A 237 26.23 4.82 11.77
C ILE A 237 26.19 5.87 12.91
N ILE A 238 25.14 6.68 12.98
CA ILE A 238 24.98 7.67 14.05
C ILE A 238 24.87 6.98 15.42
N GLY A 239 24.07 5.91 15.52
CA GLY A 239 23.88 5.16 16.76
C GLY A 239 25.18 4.54 17.27
N LEU A 240 25.99 3.96 16.38
CA LEU A 240 27.33 3.48 16.73
C LEU A 240 28.23 4.62 17.22
N THR A 241 28.22 5.77 16.55
CA THR A 241 29.02 6.94 16.94
C THR A 241 28.62 7.49 18.30
N LEU A 242 27.31 7.58 18.59
CA LEU A 242 26.79 8.00 19.89
C LEU A 242 27.20 7.01 20.98
N ASN A 243 27.14 5.71 20.71
CA ASN A 243 27.57 4.68 21.64
C ASN A 243 29.08 4.75 21.93
N PHE A 244 29.92 4.97 20.92
CA PHE A 244 31.37 5.20 21.11
C PHE A 244 31.67 6.42 21.98
N ASN A 245 30.78 7.42 21.96
CA ASN A 245 30.89 8.62 22.80
C ASN A 245 30.17 8.50 24.15
N ASN A 246 29.71 7.30 24.54
CA ASN A 246 28.94 7.04 25.76
C ASN A 246 27.64 7.87 25.90
N ILE A 247 27.02 8.25 24.77
CA ILE A 247 25.74 8.97 24.76
C ILE A 247 24.61 7.95 24.67
N SER A 248 23.74 7.91 25.68
CA SER A 248 22.58 7.01 25.71
C SER A 248 21.55 7.38 24.64
N LEU A 249 21.05 6.38 23.91
CA LEU A 249 19.94 6.55 22.98
C LEU A 249 18.62 6.70 23.75
N ASN A 250 17.86 7.75 23.44
CA ASN A 250 16.54 8.02 24.03
C ASN A 250 15.44 7.94 22.96
N ASN A 251 14.18 8.12 23.38
CA ASN A 251 13.03 8.11 22.47
C ASN A 251 13.11 9.16 21.35
N LEU A 252 13.80 10.29 21.59
CA LEU A 252 14.01 11.32 20.56
C LEU A 252 14.85 10.78 19.41
N PHE A 253 15.89 9.98 19.67
CA PHE A 253 16.69 9.35 18.60
C PHE A 253 15.80 8.51 17.66
N TYR A 254 14.93 7.67 18.22
CA TYR A 254 14.01 6.83 17.44
C TYR A 254 12.89 7.65 16.77
N GLY A 255 12.43 8.74 17.39
CA GLY A 255 11.51 9.68 16.78
C GLY A 255 12.13 10.35 15.55
N VAL A 256 13.34 10.91 15.69
CA VAL A 256 14.07 11.55 14.58
C VAL A 256 14.37 10.54 13.46
N TYR A 257 14.59 9.26 13.77
CA TYR A 257 14.70 8.20 12.76
C TYR A 257 13.43 8.11 11.89
N ILE A 258 12.25 8.01 12.50
CA ILE A 258 10.97 7.97 11.77
C ILE A 258 10.72 9.26 10.99
N PHE A 259 11.02 10.41 11.57
CA PHE A 259 10.85 11.69 10.88
C PHE A 259 11.84 11.85 9.72
N GLY A 260 13.07 11.35 9.87
CA GLY A 260 14.05 11.24 8.80
C GLY A 260 13.54 10.37 7.66
N MET A 261 12.94 9.20 7.97
CA MET A 261 12.34 8.32 6.95
C MET A 261 11.30 9.06 6.11
N TYR A 262 10.46 9.88 6.75
CA TYR A 262 9.49 10.74 6.07
C TYR A 262 10.18 11.74 5.14
N ILE A 263 11.13 12.54 5.65
CA ILE A 263 11.82 13.59 4.88
C ILE A 263 12.50 12.98 3.65
N PHE A 264 13.29 11.91 3.82
CA PHE A 264 13.98 11.26 2.71
C PHE A 264 13.01 10.61 1.72
N SER A 265 11.90 10.02 2.18
CA SER A 265 10.87 9.47 1.29
C SER A 265 10.25 10.55 0.42
N MET A 266 9.93 11.71 1.01
CA MET A 266 9.37 12.86 0.28
C MET A 266 10.38 13.41 -0.73
N LEU A 267 11.64 13.58 -0.33
CA LEU A 267 12.71 14.02 -1.23
C LEU A 267 12.89 13.07 -2.41
N PHE A 268 13.05 11.76 -2.17
CA PHE A 268 13.20 10.77 -3.23
C PHE A 268 11.98 10.70 -4.15
N TYR A 269 10.76 10.78 -3.58
CA TYR A 269 9.54 10.81 -4.37
C TYR A 269 9.44 12.04 -5.26
N ILE A 270 9.70 13.23 -4.73
CA ILE A 270 9.67 14.49 -5.49
C ILE A 270 10.73 14.44 -6.61
N LEU A 271 11.95 14.01 -6.33
CA LEU A 271 13.02 13.85 -7.33
C LEU A 271 12.63 12.88 -8.44
N LEU A 272 12.06 11.71 -8.09
CA LEU A 272 11.58 10.73 -9.06
C LEU A 272 10.47 11.31 -9.94
N LEU A 273 9.56 12.06 -9.34
CA LEU A 273 8.42 12.65 -10.02
C LEU A 273 8.85 13.77 -10.98
N PHE A 274 9.78 14.64 -10.57
CA PHE A 274 10.38 15.66 -11.45
C PHE A 274 11.13 15.05 -12.62
N ASN A 275 11.99 14.07 -12.36
CA ASN A 275 12.76 13.40 -13.42
C ASN A 275 11.83 12.77 -14.47
N PHE A 276 10.75 12.12 -14.00
CA PHE A 276 9.81 11.47 -14.89
C PHE A 276 8.92 12.45 -15.66
N SER A 277 8.40 13.48 -14.97
CA SER A 277 7.63 14.56 -15.60
C SER A 277 8.41 15.22 -16.73
N ARG A 278 9.71 15.49 -16.52
CA ARG A 278 10.59 16.04 -17.56
C ARG A 278 10.81 15.08 -18.72
N LYS A 279 11.10 13.80 -18.44
CA LYS A 279 11.42 12.80 -19.46
C LYS A 279 10.22 12.46 -20.36
N HIS A 280 9.02 12.42 -19.78
CA HIS A 280 7.82 11.98 -20.50
C HIS A 280 6.82 13.11 -20.77
N LYS A 281 7.17 14.37 -20.47
CA LYS A 281 6.32 15.56 -20.63
C LYS A 281 4.95 15.40 -19.96
N ILE A 282 4.95 14.81 -18.78
CA ILE A 282 3.73 14.48 -18.03
C ILE A 282 3.32 15.65 -17.14
N LYS A 283 2.03 16.01 -17.21
CA LYS A 283 1.41 17.01 -16.35
C LYS A 283 1.27 16.47 -14.93
N VAL A 284 1.77 17.23 -13.97
CA VAL A 284 1.73 16.89 -12.54
C VAL A 284 0.65 17.71 -11.85
N TYR A 285 -0.23 17.03 -11.12
CA TYR A 285 -1.30 17.62 -10.34
C TYR A 285 -0.84 17.96 -8.92
N TRP A 286 -0.05 19.02 -8.77
CA TRP A 286 0.60 19.39 -7.51
C TRP A 286 -0.36 19.62 -6.34
N LEU A 287 -1.53 20.22 -6.58
CA LEU A 287 -2.50 20.51 -5.52
C LEU A 287 -3.05 19.23 -4.90
N GLN A 288 -3.45 18.27 -5.74
CA GLN A 288 -3.90 16.95 -5.30
C GLN A 288 -2.77 16.21 -4.58
N ILE A 289 -1.55 16.22 -5.13
CA ILE A 289 -0.38 15.60 -4.49
C ILE A 289 -0.13 16.19 -3.09
N LEU A 290 -0.26 17.51 -2.94
CA LEU A 290 -0.09 18.19 -1.65
C LEU A 290 -1.13 17.72 -0.63
N THR A 291 -2.39 17.49 -1.04
CA THR A 291 -3.42 16.91 -0.16
C THR A 291 -2.99 15.55 0.39
N TYR A 292 -2.46 14.66 -0.46
CA TYR A 292 -1.96 13.37 0.01
C TYR A 292 -0.71 13.49 0.87
N PHE A 293 0.18 14.44 0.56
CA PHE A 293 1.36 14.72 1.39
C PHE A 293 0.98 15.14 2.80
N ILE A 294 -0.10 15.90 2.98
CA ILE A 294 -0.64 16.22 4.29
C ILE A 294 -1.08 14.95 5.02
N PHE A 295 -1.78 14.03 4.37
CA PHE A 295 -2.19 12.77 5.01
C PHE A 295 -0.99 11.88 5.37
N ILE A 296 -0.02 11.74 4.47
CA ILE A 296 1.21 11.00 4.75
C ILE A 296 1.97 11.66 5.91
N PHE A 297 2.06 12.99 5.94
CA PHE A 297 2.65 13.72 7.05
C PHE A 297 1.94 13.43 8.37
N LEU A 298 0.60 13.45 8.42
CA LEU A 298 -0.17 13.14 9.61
C LEU A 298 0.07 11.72 10.12
N ILE A 299 0.23 10.74 9.21
CA ILE A 299 0.58 9.35 9.55
C ILE A 299 1.97 9.31 10.22
N PHE A 300 2.99 9.90 9.60
CA PHE A 300 4.34 9.92 10.17
C PHE A 300 4.43 10.74 11.45
N LEU A 301 3.69 11.84 11.55
CA LEU A 301 3.60 12.66 12.76
C LEU A 301 2.96 11.87 13.90
N ASN A 302 1.91 11.09 13.63
CA ASN A 302 1.30 10.22 14.62
C ASN A 302 2.30 9.18 15.16
N ILE A 303 3.03 8.50 14.27
CA ILE A 303 4.06 7.53 14.68
C ILE A 303 5.16 8.23 15.50
N PHE A 304 5.65 9.38 15.03
CA PHE A 304 6.67 10.18 15.70
C PHE A 304 6.27 10.59 17.12
N LEU A 305 5.07 11.15 17.27
CA LEU A 305 4.56 11.58 18.57
C LEU A 305 4.41 10.39 19.53
N ASN A 306 3.89 9.26 19.06
CA ASN A 306 3.75 8.07 19.90
C ASN A 306 5.09 7.46 20.34
N ILE A 307 6.15 7.59 19.53
CA ILE A 307 7.49 7.11 19.91
C ILE A 307 8.12 8.05 20.94
N ILE A 308 8.02 9.36 20.74
CA ILE A 308 8.62 10.33 21.67
C ILE A 308 7.90 10.33 23.00
N LEU A 309 6.57 10.33 22.94
CA LEU A 309 5.69 10.32 24.10
C LEU A 309 5.40 8.90 24.60
N PHE A 310 6.20 7.92 24.18
CA PHE A 310 6.03 6.54 24.58
C PHE A 310 6.03 6.45 26.10
N PRO A 311 4.92 6.00 26.73
CA PRO A 311 4.79 6.09 28.16
C PRO A 311 5.81 5.15 28.84
N HIS A 312 6.52 5.67 29.83
CA HIS A 312 7.33 4.86 30.72
C HIS A 312 6.40 4.19 31.73
N VAL A 313 5.89 3.02 31.35
CA VAL A 313 4.94 2.27 32.17
C VAL A 313 5.72 1.34 33.10
N ASN A 314 5.91 1.73 34.37
CA ASN A 314 6.66 0.96 35.38
C ASN A 314 6.06 -0.42 35.62
N ALA A 315 6.82 -1.49 35.46
CA ALA A 315 6.34 -2.87 35.68
C ALA A 315 5.60 -2.99 37.02
N GLY A 316 4.39 -3.52 36.97
CA GLY A 316 3.58 -3.76 38.16
C GLY A 316 3.70 -5.21 38.66
N GLN A 317 2.97 -5.54 39.72
CA GLN A 317 3.03 -6.86 40.34
C GLN A 317 2.21 -7.92 39.59
N HIS A 318 1.21 -7.51 38.80
CA HIS A 318 0.35 -8.45 38.09
C HIS A 318 0.92 -8.88 36.73
N TRP A 319 0.58 -10.09 36.28
CA TRP A 319 1.08 -10.66 35.01
C TRP A 319 0.79 -9.77 33.78
N TYR A 320 -0.37 -9.12 33.74
CA TYR A 320 -0.78 -8.21 32.66
C TYR A 320 0.00 -6.88 32.67
N GLU A 321 0.77 -6.62 33.73
CA GLU A 321 1.60 -5.43 33.92
C GLU A 321 3.08 -5.68 33.60
N SER A 322 3.40 -6.84 33.05
CA SER A 322 4.76 -7.15 32.60
C SER A 322 5.25 -6.16 31.55
N THR A 323 6.57 -5.92 31.54
CA THR A 323 7.24 -5.02 30.60
C THR A 323 6.96 -5.40 29.14
N LEU A 324 6.95 -6.70 28.82
CA LEU A 324 6.68 -7.20 27.49
C LEU A 324 5.23 -6.93 27.04
N ILE A 325 4.24 -7.19 27.88
CA ILE A 325 2.83 -6.92 27.52
C ILE A 325 2.59 -5.43 27.33
N ARG A 326 3.15 -4.60 28.19
CA ARG A 326 3.02 -3.13 28.09
C ARG A 326 3.71 -2.59 26.85
N PHE A 327 4.88 -3.11 26.51
CA PHE A 327 5.54 -2.80 25.24
C PHE A 327 4.69 -3.22 24.04
N LEU A 328 4.14 -4.43 24.04
CA LEU A 328 3.28 -4.93 22.97
C LEU A 328 1.97 -4.14 22.85
N LEU A 329 1.39 -3.71 23.96
CA LEU A 329 0.19 -2.88 24.00
C LEU A 329 0.46 -1.51 23.36
N ALA A 330 1.60 -0.89 23.69
CA ALA A 330 2.01 0.37 23.08
C ALA A 330 2.37 0.24 21.60
N GLY A 331 3.08 -0.82 21.21
CA GLY A 331 3.32 -1.14 19.81
C GLY A 331 2.02 -1.36 19.04
N LEU A 332 1.07 -2.11 19.62
CA LEU A 332 -0.24 -2.35 19.04
C LEU A 332 -1.04 -1.05 18.92
N TYR A 333 -1.04 -0.19 19.94
CA TYR A 333 -1.70 1.12 19.91
C TYR A 333 -1.20 1.98 18.74
N ILE A 334 0.11 2.05 18.53
CA ILE A 334 0.71 2.76 17.39
C ILE A 334 0.19 2.19 16.08
N ILE A 335 0.20 0.86 15.93
CA ILE A 335 -0.30 0.22 14.71
C ILE A 335 -1.78 0.54 14.49
N LEU A 336 -2.64 0.36 15.50
CA LEU A 336 -4.08 0.55 15.37
C LEU A 336 -4.47 2.01 15.10
N SER A 337 -3.81 2.97 15.75
CA SER A 337 -4.03 4.41 15.52
C SER A 337 -3.51 4.87 14.15
N THR A 338 -2.36 4.35 13.72
CA THR A 338 -1.81 4.61 12.38
C THR A 338 -2.72 4.02 11.29
N MET A 339 -3.23 2.80 11.50
CA MET A 339 -4.15 2.15 10.57
C MET A 339 -5.51 2.87 10.49
N LEU A 340 -5.94 3.56 11.55
CA LEU A 340 -7.14 4.41 11.52
C LEU A 340 -6.95 5.57 10.55
N LEU A 341 -5.81 6.28 10.63
CA LEU A 341 -5.48 7.35 9.67
C LEU A 341 -5.35 6.81 8.24
N ALA A 342 -4.73 5.65 8.06
CA ALA A 342 -4.64 5.02 6.74
C ALA A 342 -6.03 4.63 6.19
N PHE A 343 -6.96 4.22 7.07
CA PHE A 343 -8.34 3.89 6.71
C PHE A 343 -9.13 5.14 6.31
N VAL A 344 -9.01 6.22 7.08
CA VAL A 344 -9.54 7.56 6.77
C VAL A 344 -9.04 8.02 5.40
N LEU A 345 -7.73 7.93 5.15
CA LEU A 345 -7.14 8.25 3.86
C LEU A 345 -7.76 7.41 2.74
N SER A 346 -7.78 6.08 2.88
CA SER A 346 -8.39 5.19 1.88
C SER A 346 -9.87 5.53 1.62
N GLY A 347 -10.62 5.92 2.64
CA GLY A 347 -12.02 6.34 2.51
C GLY A 347 -12.15 7.63 1.69
N ILE A 348 -11.31 8.62 1.96
CA ILE A 348 -11.28 9.88 1.19
C ILE A 348 -10.93 9.63 -0.28
N LEU A 349 -9.98 8.74 -0.56
CA LEU A 349 -9.61 8.41 -1.94
C LEU A 349 -10.78 7.80 -2.71
N GLU A 350 -11.47 6.84 -2.10
CA GLU A 350 -12.66 6.25 -2.69
C GLU A 350 -13.77 7.29 -2.95
N LEU A 351 -13.94 8.27 -2.04
CA LEU A 351 -14.89 9.36 -2.21
C LEU A 351 -14.51 10.31 -3.36
N PHE A 352 -13.22 10.58 -3.56
CA PHE A 352 -12.75 11.42 -4.67
C PHE A 352 -12.75 10.70 -6.02
N GLU A 353 -12.60 9.38 -6.04
CA GLU A 353 -12.61 8.57 -7.26
C GLU A 353 -14.03 8.23 -7.75
N THR A 354 -15.01 8.11 -6.84
CA THR A 354 -16.36 7.67 -7.19
C THR A 354 -17.33 8.83 -7.48
N LYS A 355 -18.16 8.69 -8.53
CA LYS A 355 -19.19 9.70 -8.90
C LYS A 355 -20.44 9.69 -8.00
N LYS A 356 -20.68 8.60 -7.24
CA LYS A 356 -21.89 8.43 -6.43
C LYS A 356 -21.50 8.32 -4.96
N VAL A 357 -21.58 9.45 -4.27
CA VAL A 357 -21.30 9.54 -2.85
C VAL A 357 -22.56 9.19 -2.06
N ASN A 358 -22.56 8.04 -1.39
CA ASN A 358 -23.60 7.69 -0.43
C ASN A 358 -23.21 8.23 0.96
N VAL A 359 -24.11 8.97 1.62
CA VAL A 359 -23.88 9.56 2.96
C VAL A 359 -23.51 8.49 3.98
N TRP A 360 -24.16 7.33 3.94
CA TRP A 360 -23.82 6.19 4.81
C TRP A 360 -22.40 5.68 4.58
N ASN A 361 -21.94 5.71 3.32
CA ASN A 361 -20.57 5.33 3.00
C ASN A 361 -19.58 6.35 3.58
N ILE A 362 -19.84 7.66 3.43
CA ILE A 362 -18.98 8.72 4.02
C ILE A 362 -18.85 8.53 5.54
N ILE A 363 -19.96 8.29 6.22
CA ILE A 363 -19.97 8.14 7.68
C ILE A 363 -19.08 6.96 8.09
N ASN A 364 -19.28 5.80 7.46
CA ASN A 364 -18.58 4.57 7.81
C ASN A 364 -17.10 4.58 7.40
N THR A 365 -16.76 5.19 6.25
CA THR A 365 -15.40 5.12 5.69
C THR A 365 -14.51 6.29 6.08
N PHE A 366 -15.09 7.41 6.52
CA PHE A 366 -14.35 8.62 6.82
C PHE A 366 -14.66 9.19 8.20
N ILE A 367 -15.92 9.58 8.48
CA ILE A 367 -16.28 10.35 9.67
C ILE A 367 -16.07 9.54 10.96
N LEU A 368 -16.63 8.34 11.04
CA LEU A 368 -16.54 7.51 12.24
C LEU A 368 -15.08 7.14 12.60
N PRO A 369 -14.24 6.62 11.68
CA PRO A 369 -12.84 6.37 11.99
C PRO A 369 -12.06 7.63 12.38
N LEU A 370 -12.38 8.79 11.81
CA LEU A 370 -11.73 10.06 12.14
C LEU A 370 -12.10 10.53 13.57
N ILE A 371 -13.37 10.43 13.95
CA ILE A 371 -13.83 10.77 15.31
C ILE A 371 -13.12 9.89 16.34
N ILE A 372 -13.05 8.59 16.08
CA ILE A 372 -12.39 7.64 16.97
C ILE A 372 -10.90 7.94 17.07
N TYR A 373 -10.24 8.27 15.96
CA TYR A 373 -8.86 8.72 15.97
C TYR A 373 -8.67 9.98 16.83
N ILE A 374 -9.51 11.01 16.67
CA ILE A 374 -9.41 12.27 17.43
C ILE A 374 -9.61 12.00 18.92
N LEU A 375 -10.65 11.25 19.30
CA LEU A 375 -10.92 10.87 20.69
C LEU A 375 -9.75 10.10 21.31
N SER A 376 -9.18 9.17 20.56
CA SER A 376 -8.04 8.40 21.05
C SER A 376 -6.77 9.23 21.16
N PHE A 377 -6.53 10.13 20.21
CA PHE A 377 -5.38 11.03 20.26
C PHE A 377 -5.48 12.02 21.43
N THR A 378 -6.66 12.58 21.69
CA THR A 378 -6.87 13.48 22.83
C THR A 378 -6.73 12.75 24.16
N MET A 379 -7.31 11.55 24.31
CA MET A 379 -7.11 10.73 25.51
C MET A 379 -5.64 10.37 25.73
N TYR A 380 -4.90 10.08 24.66
CA TYR A 380 -3.46 9.83 24.75
C TYR A 380 -2.71 11.05 25.27
N LEU A 381 -2.99 12.25 24.76
CA LEU A 381 -2.39 13.49 25.26
C LEU A 381 -2.74 13.77 26.74
N PHE A 382 -3.99 13.50 27.15
CA PHE A 382 -4.38 13.62 28.56
C PHE A 382 -3.65 12.63 29.46
N SER A 383 -3.49 11.37 29.01
CA SER A 383 -2.77 10.35 29.78
C SER A 383 -1.33 10.75 30.10
N ILE A 384 -0.68 11.48 29.19
CA ILE A 384 0.68 11.99 29.38
C ILE A 384 0.69 13.17 30.37
N LYS A 385 -0.27 14.09 30.25
CA LYS A 385 -0.35 15.30 31.09
C LYS A 385 -0.63 14.99 32.56
N GLU A 386 -1.43 13.96 32.84
CA GLU A 386 -1.78 13.53 34.20
C GLU A 386 -0.74 12.57 34.82
N GLY A 387 0.45 12.45 34.24
CA GLY A 387 1.55 11.67 34.82
C GLY A 387 1.49 10.17 34.49
N ASN A 388 1.10 9.81 33.27
CA ASN A 388 0.99 8.42 32.79
C ASN A 388 0.01 7.58 33.62
N SER A 389 -1.22 8.06 33.77
CA SER A 389 -2.29 7.27 34.39
C SER A 389 -2.57 6.02 33.52
N ASN A 390 -2.21 4.85 34.05
CA ASN A 390 -2.39 3.57 33.37
C ASN A 390 -3.85 3.33 32.96
N GLU A 391 -4.80 3.83 33.74
CA GLU A 391 -6.24 3.69 33.50
C GLU A 391 -6.70 4.42 32.24
N ILE A 392 -6.28 5.67 32.01
CA ILE A 392 -6.65 6.44 30.82
C ILE A 392 -6.04 5.81 29.57
N TYR A 393 -4.80 5.35 29.68
CA TYR A 393 -4.11 4.67 28.60
C TYR A 393 -4.76 3.34 28.21
N LEU A 394 -5.14 2.51 29.20
CA LEU A 394 -5.89 1.27 28.97
C LEU A 394 -7.29 1.54 28.40
N THR A 395 -7.98 2.56 28.88
CA THR A 395 -9.30 2.97 28.37
C THR A 395 -9.20 3.37 26.90
N ASN A 396 -8.21 4.19 26.55
CA ASN A 396 -7.95 4.59 25.17
C ASN A 396 -7.63 3.39 24.26
N PHE A 397 -6.75 2.50 24.71
CA PHE A 397 -6.44 1.26 23.99
C PHE A 397 -7.71 0.42 23.76
N THR A 398 -8.56 0.30 24.77
CA THR A 398 -9.80 -0.48 24.72
C THR A 398 -10.78 0.10 23.69
N ILE A 399 -10.94 1.42 23.61
CA ILE A 399 -11.79 2.08 22.60
C ILE A 399 -11.34 1.73 21.18
N ILE A 400 -10.04 1.87 20.89
CA ILE A 400 -9.49 1.54 19.57
C ILE A 400 -9.63 0.04 19.27
N PHE A 401 -9.34 -0.81 20.25
CA PHE A 401 -9.42 -2.26 20.11
C PHE A 401 -10.86 -2.72 19.80
N ILE A 402 -11.85 -2.19 20.53
CA ILE A 402 -13.27 -2.43 20.32
C ILE A 402 -13.68 -1.97 18.92
N TYR A 403 -13.29 -0.76 18.52
CA TYR A 403 -13.61 -0.27 17.17
C TYR A 403 -13.10 -1.23 16.09
N TRP A 404 -11.83 -1.66 16.16
CA TRP A 404 -11.26 -2.52 15.14
C TRP A 404 -11.88 -3.91 15.10
N THR A 405 -12.18 -4.49 16.27
CA THR A 405 -12.85 -5.79 16.37
C THR A 405 -14.27 -5.71 15.81
N PHE A 406 -15.06 -4.71 16.18
CA PHE A 406 -16.40 -4.50 15.60
C PHE A 406 -16.33 -4.23 14.09
N SER A 407 -15.43 -3.35 13.65
CA SER A 407 -15.24 -3.02 12.23
C SER A 407 -14.88 -4.26 11.41
N ALA A 408 -14.05 -5.16 11.94
CA ALA A 408 -13.69 -6.42 11.29
C ALA A 408 -14.89 -7.38 11.16
N ILE A 409 -15.73 -7.49 12.21
CA ILE A 409 -16.94 -8.32 12.21
C ILE A 409 -17.98 -7.77 11.24
N PHE A 410 -18.26 -6.47 11.32
CA PHE A 410 -19.25 -5.80 10.45
C PHE A 410 -18.85 -5.82 8.98
N ASN A 411 -17.57 -5.63 8.65
CA ASN A 411 -17.11 -5.71 7.26
C ASN A 411 -17.32 -7.12 6.67
N LYS A 412 -17.21 -8.18 7.47
CA LYS A 412 -17.48 -9.55 7.03
C LYS A 412 -18.97 -9.85 6.85
N LEU A 413 -19.84 -9.18 7.61
CA LEU A 413 -21.30 -9.30 7.53
C LEU A 413 -21.91 -8.47 6.39
N LEU A 414 -21.34 -7.28 6.11
CA LEU A 414 -21.83 -6.32 5.10
C LEU A 414 -21.16 -6.45 3.72
N SER A 415 -20.17 -7.34 3.58
CA SER A 415 -19.53 -7.64 2.27
C SER A 415 -20.23 -8.75 1.48
N LYS A 416 -21.39 -9.21 1.97
CA LYS A 416 -22.43 -9.87 1.18
C LYS A 416 -23.49 -8.84 0.83
#